data_AF-A0A7X7BLJ7-F1
#
_entry.id   AF-A0A7X7BLJ7-F1
#
_cell.length_a   1.000
_cell.length_b   1.000
_cell.length_c   1.000
_cell.angle_alpha   90.00
_cell.angle_beta   90.00
_cell.angle_gamma   90.00
#
_symmetry.space_group_name_H-M   'P 1'
#
loop_
_entity.id
_entity.type
_entity.pdbx_description
1 polymer ?
#
loop_
_entity_poly.entity_id
_entity_poly.type
_entity_poly.pdbx_seq_one_letter_code
_entity_poly.pdbx_strand_id
1 'polypeptide(L)'
;MDNGGDLIQILQFAVLSETLAIMSILSLGTAAAQNTADRMVRELVKLIVPMLAAFISIAFYYSANGIQGDPFSLNVFTMALHMSPSAPFSLAGTLIFIFVIFSQIPHSNVGFGCSLLENCELPDFNGIPRSILQLWSIFRAFLVVALVTHIFFPWVYFKGLNAGFSISWWAQSVNFAAFWTTVLLMRVFGVTLCWKIMDILEKIVRIKNSRAWLCIILTTVATLLVVYEGIKISMEVAAF
;
A
#
# COMPACT_ATOMS: atom_id res chain seq x y z
N MET A 1 -16.63 -11.63 -16.03
CA MET A 1 -16.61 -10.19 -16.31
C MET A 1 -15.90 -9.57 -15.13
N ASP A 2 -14.60 -9.29 -15.26
CA ASP A 2 -13.93 -8.39 -14.33
C ASP A 2 -14.47 -6.99 -14.66
N ASN A 3 -15.19 -6.39 -13.72
CA ASN A 3 -15.60 -5.01 -13.84
C ASN A 3 -14.34 -4.18 -13.63
N GLY A 4 -13.92 -3.43 -14.65
CA GLY A 4 -12.79 -2.51 -14.51
C GLY A 4 -12.94 -1.58 -13.29
N GLY A 5 -11.81 -1.20 -12.66
CA GLY A 5 -11.77 -0.28 -11.53
C GLY A 5 -11.55 -0.90 -10.14
N ASP A 6 -11.15 -2.17 -10.04
CA ASP A 6 -10.92 -2.89 -8.77
C ASP A 6 -10.07 -2.09 -7.77
N LEU A 7 -8.99 -1.47 -8.23
CA LEU A 7 -8.06 -0.73 -7.38
C LEU A 7 -8.67 0.54 -6.79
N ILE A 8 -9.44 1.27 -7.60
CA ILE A 8 -10.14 2.47 -7.14
C ILE A 8 -11.22 2.08 -6.12
N GLN A 9 -11.94 0.99 -6.38
CA GLN A 9 -12.96 0.48 -5.48
C GLN A 9 -12.38 0.02 -4.13
N ILE A 10 -11.25 -0.69 -4.15
CA ILE A 10 -10.53 -1.09 -2.92
C ILE A 10 -10.08 0.14 -2.14
N LEU A 11 -9.56 1.17 -2.81
CA LEU A 11 -9.15 2.41 -2.17
C LEU A 11 -10.35 3.15 -1.56
N GLN A 12 -11.47 3.23 -2.28
CA GLN A 12 -12.71 3.84 -1.79
C GLN A 12 -13.20 3.15 -0.51
N PHE A 13 -13.24 1.81 -0.51
CA PHE A 13 -13.62 1.06 0.69
C PHE A 13 -12.63 1.24 1.84
N ALA A 14 -11.33 1.31 1.56
CA ALA A 14 -10.32 1.58 2.59
C ALA A 14 -10.48 2.97 3.22
N VAL A 15 -10.78 4.00 2.41
CA VAL A 15 -11.05 5.36 2.89
C VAL A 15 -12.35 5.41 3.70
N LEU A 16 -13.43 4.82 3.18
CA LEU A 16 -14.73 4.78 3.85
C LEU A 16 -14.66 4.06 5.20
N SER A 17 -13.94 2.95 5.25
CA SER A 17 -13.67 2.20 6.48
C SER A 17 -12.98 3.08 7.55
N GLU A 18 -11.98 3.88 7.14
CA GLU A 18 -11.28 4.78 8.06
C GLU A 18 -12.17 5.93 8.54
N THR A 19 -12.95 6.53 7.65
CA THR A 19 -13.82 7.64 8.02
C THR A 19 -14.87 7.21 9.04
N LEU A 20 -15.42 5.99 8.90
CA LEU A 20 -16.31 5.40 9.91
C LEU A 20 -15.62 5.22 11.26
N ALA A 21 -14.38 4.71 11.28
CA ALA A 21 -13.62 4.57 12.52
C ALA A 21 -13.31 5.93 13.18
N ILE A 22 -12.91 6.93 12.38
CA ILE A 22 -12.67 8.31 12.86
C ILE A 22 -13.96 8.92 13.43
N MET A 23 -15.10 8.74 12.76
CA MET A 23 -16.39 9.22 13.27
C MET A 23 -16.78 8.55 14.59
N SER A 24 -16.50 7.25 14.75
CA SER A 24 -16.75 6.54 16.00
C SER A 24 -15.95 7.13 17.17
N ILE A 25 -14.72 7.57 16.93
CA ILE A 25 -13.88 8.21 17.96
C ILE A 25 -14.36 9.64 18.21
N LEU A 26 -14.67 10.41 17.15
CA LEU A 26 -15.20 11.77 17.28
C LEU A 26 -16.52 11.83 18.05
N SER A 27 -17.36 10.79 17.95
CA SER A 27 -18.64 10.74 18.68
C SER A 27 -18.51 10.75 20.21
N LEU A 28 -17.31 10.51 20.76
CA LEU A 28 -17.05 10.62 22.19
C LEU A 28 -17.09 12.08 22.69
N GLY A 29 -16.88 13.06 21.81
CA GLY A 29 -16.96 14.49 22.15
C GLY A 29 -15.88 14.99 23.13
N THR A 30 -14.86 14.21 23.45
CA THR A 30 -13.76 14.61 24.33
C THR A 30 -12.60 15.24 23.57
N ALA A 31 -11.84 16.14 24.21
CA ALA A 31 -10.66 16.76 23.59
C ALA A 31 -9.57 15.72 23.23
N ALA A 32 -9.44 14.65 24.02
CA ALA A 32 -8.53 13.54 23.73
C ALA A 32 -8.95 12.76 22.48
N ALA A 33 -10.25 12.51 22.31
CA ALA A 33 -10.80 11.88 21.12
C ALA A 33 -10.60 12.73 19.87
N GLN A 34 -10.79 14.05 19.97
CA GLN A 34 -10.54 14.97 18.87
C GLN A 34 -9.06 14.96 18.43
N ASN A 35 -8.12 15.04 19.38
CA ASN A 35 -6.68 14.95 19.08
C ASN A 35 -6.32 13.61 18.40
N THR A 36 -6.95 12.52 18.83
CA THR A 36 -6.75 11.18 18.25
C THR A 36 -7.31 11.09 16.84
N ALA A 37 -8.52 11.62 16.62
CA ALA A 37 -9.15 11.70 15.31
C ALA A 37 -8.32 12.52 14.32
N ASP A 38 -7.84 13.70 14.72
CA ASP A 38 -6.96 14.54 13.90
C ASP A 38 -5.66 13.81 13.51
N ARG A 39 -5.13 13.01 14.44
CA ARG A 39 -3.96 12.16 14.17
C ARG A 39 -4.29 11.07 13.16
N MET A 40 -5.42 10.36 13.31
CA MET A 40 -5.87 9.33 12.36
C MET A 40 -6.13 9.91 10.96
N VAL A 41 -6.73 11.09 10.85
CA VAL A 41 -6.92 11.80 9.58
C VAL A 41 -5.59 12.07 8.90
N ARG A 42 -4.59 12.57 9.63
CA ARG A 42 -3.25 12.82 9.07
C ARG A 42 -2.59 11.55 8.56
N GLU A 43 -2.68 10.45 9.29
CA GLU A 43 -2.11 9.16 8.88
C GLU A 43 -2.85 8.56 7.67
N LEU A 44 -4.18 8.69 7.62
CA LEU A 44 -4.98 8.30 6.45
C LEU A 44 -4.49 9.03 5.20
N VAL A 45 -4.33 10.35 5.26
CA VAL A 45 -3.86 11.15 4.12
C VAL A 45 -2.44 10.76 3.71
N LYS A 46 -1.54 10.57 4.68
CA LYS A 46 -0.15 10.14 4.41
C LYS A 46 -0.05 8.79 3.74
N LEU A 47 -1.01 7.88 3.95
CA LEU A 47 -1.02 6.57 3.30
C LEU A 47 -1.75 6.60 1.95
N ILE A 48 -2.92 7.23 1.88
CA ILE A 48 -3.79 7.20 0.69
C ILE A 48 -3.20 8.02 -0.45
N VAL A 49 -2.60 9.18 -0.17
CA VAL A 49 -2.05 10.05 -1.23
C VAL A 49 -0.92 9.34 -2.00
N PRO A 50 0.10 8.75 -1.35
CA PRO A 50 1.13 7.98 -2.07
C PRO A 50 0.57 6.73 -2.76
N MET A 51 -0.41 6.03 -2.17
CA MET A 51 -1.05 4.88 -2.82
C MET A 51 -1.77 5.28 -4.11
N LEU A 52 -2.56 6.36 -4.08
CA LEU A 52 -3.28 6.86 -5.25
C LEU A 52 -2.29 7.31 -6.34
N ALA A 53 -1.24 8.05 -5.95
CA ALA A 53 -0.18 8.46 -6.86
C ALA A 53 0.52 7.26 -7.50
N ALA A 54 0.81 6.20 -6.74
CA ALA A 54 1.38 4.96 -7.27
C ALA A 54 0.45 4.31 -8.30
N PHE A 55 -0.84 4.13 -7.96
CA PHE A 55 -1.80 3.47 -8.85
C PHE A 55 -1.99 4.23 -10.15
N ILE A 56 -2.13 5.55 -10.09
CA ILE A 56 -2.28 6.40 -11.30
C ILE A 56 -1.00 6.35 -12.14
N SER A 57 0.17 6.46 -11.52
CA SER A 57 1.46 6.49 -12.24
C SER A 57 1.72 5.16 -12.94
N ILE A 58 1.45 4.04 -12.27
CA ILE A 58 1.66 2.70 -12.85
C ILE A 58 0.59 2.40 -13.92
N ALA A 59 -0.67 2.78 -13.69
CA ALA A 59 -1.74 2.69 -14.69
C ALA A 59 -1.38 3.47 -15.97
N PHE A 60 -0.81 4.67 -15.82
CA PHE A 60 -0.31 5.45 -16.94
C PHE A 60 0.83 4.73 -17.69
N TYR A 61 1.81 4.20 -16.96
CA TYR A 61 2.91 3.42 -17.55
C TYR A 61 2.39 2.20 -18.33
N TYR A 62 1.39 1.48 -17.81
CA TYR A 62 0.81 0.33 -18.51
C TYR A 62 -0.01 0.71 -19.74
N SER A 63 -0.73 1.82 -19.67
CA SER A 63 -1.44 2.38 -20.82
C SER A 63 -0.45 2.77 -21.93
N ALA A 64 0.65 3.44 -21.58
CA ALA A 64 1.70 3.81 -22.53
C ALA A 64 2.41 2.61 -23.16
N ASN A 65 2.56 1.51 -22.41
CA ASN A 65 3.10 0.24 -22.91
C ASN A 65 2.13 -0.54 -23.82
N GLY A 66 0.90 -0.07 -24.02
CA GLY A 66 -0.09 -0.74 -24.86
C GLY A 66 -0.59 -2.08 -24.28
N ILE A 67 -0.54 -2.25 -22.95
CA ILE A 67 -1.08 -3.47 -22.32
C ILE A 67 -2.61 -3.50 -22.52
N GLN A 68 -3.11 -4.61 -23.07
CA GLN A 68 -4.53 -4.79 -23.32
C GLN A 68 -5.27 -5.08 -22.00
N GLY A 69 -6.22 -4.21 -21.65
CA GLY A 69 -7.08 -4.34 -20.47
C GLY A 69 -7.33 -3.00 -19.78
N ASP A 70 -8.18 -2.99 -18.76
CA ASP A 70 -8.36 -1.80 -17.92
C ASP A 70 -7.12 -1.60 -17.02
N PRO A 71 -6.37 -0.49 -17.14
CA PRO A 71 -5.17 -0.25 -16.36
C PRO A 71 -5.42 -0.13 -14.86
N PHE A 72 -6.67 -0.05 -14.38
CA PHE A 72 -7.03 -0.05 -12.96
C PHE A 72 -7.54 -1.40 -12.44
N SER A 73 -7.59 -2.45 -13.28
CA SER A 73 -7.94 -3.80 -12.83
C SER A 73 -6.75 -4.51 -12.20
N LEU A 74 -6.98 -5.23 -11.09
CA LEU A 74 -5.95 -6.03 -10.43
C LEU A 74 -5.36 -7.08 -11.38
N ASN A 75 -6.17 -7.62 -12.27
CA ASN A 75 -5.75 -8.64 -13.23
C ASN A 75 -4.68 -8.11 -14.18
N VAL A 76 -4.85 -6.86 -14.67
CA VAL A 76 -3.87 -6.20 -15.54
C VAL A 76 -2.56 -5.96 -14.81
N PHE A 77 -2.57 -5.58 -13.53
CA PHE A 77 -1.34 -5.46 -12.74
C PHE A 77 -0.59 -6.78 -12.55
N THR A 78 -1.31 -7.92 -12.49
CA THR A 78 -0.66 -9.24 -12.42
C THR A 78 -0.14 -9.74 -13.75
N MET A 79 -0.72 -9.28 -14.87
CA MET A 79 -0.34 -9.68 -16.23
C MET A 79 0.70 -8.76 -16.86
N ALA A 80 0.69 -7.48 -16.50
CA ALA A 80 1.68 -6.50 -16.90
C ALA A 80 3.04 -7.02 -16.46
N LEU A 81 3.83 -7.47 -17.44
CA LEU A 81 5.17 -7.98 -17.24
C LEU A 81 5.88 -7.05 -16.24
N HIS A 82 6.48 -7.68 -15.24
CA HIS A 82 7.41 -7.09 -14.28
C HIS A 82 8.07 -5.87 -14.88
N MET A 83 8.02 -4.73 -14.17
CA MET A 83 8.80 -3.56 -14.57
C MET A 83 10.21 -4.03 -14.86
N SER A 84 10.50 -4.10 -16.16
CA SER A 84 11.61 -4.89 -16.65
C SER A 84 12.89 -4.14 -16.27
N PRO A 85 14.02 -4.83 -16.08
CA PRO A 85 15.32 -4.18 -16.02
C PRO A 85 15.57 -3.23 -17.23
N SER A 86 14.83 -3.41 -18.33
CA SER A 86 14.85 -2.52 -19.49
C SER A 86 14.20 -1.14 -19.27
N ALA A 87 13.42 -0.94 -18.19
CA ALA A 87 12.82 0.34 -17.81
C ALA A 87 13.27 0.74 -16.38
N PRO A 88 14.55 1.06 -16.18
CA PRO A 88 15.17 1.20 -14.86
C PRO A 88 14.56 2.32 -14.02
N PHE A 89 14.11 3.43 -14.64
CA PHE A 89 13.50 4.52 -13.88
C PHE A 89 12.10 4.14 -13.38
N SER A 90 11.33 3.39 -14.16
CA SER A 90 10.01 2.91 -13.77
C SER A 90 10.12 1.91 -12.60
N LEU A 91 11.10 1.01 -12.68
CA LEU A 91 11.45 0.09 -11.58
C LEU A 91 11.87 0.86 -10.33
N ALA A 92 12.77 1.84 -10.45
CA ALA A 92 13.22 2.64 -9.32
C ALA A 92 12.08 3.43 -8.67
N GLY A 93 11.24 4.11 -9.47
CA GLY A 93 10.08 4.85 -8.98
C GLY A 93 9.08 3.93 -8.26
N THR A 94 8.86 2.73 -8.80
CA THR A 94 8.03 1.70 -8.18
C THR A 94 8.59 1.22 -6.84
N LEU A 95 9.89 0.95 -6.73
CA LEU A 95 10.52 0.60 -5.46
C LEU A 95 10.40 1.72 -4.42
N ILE A 96 10.50 2.99 -4.84
CA ILE A 96 10.29 4.14 -3.97
C ILE A 96 8.83 4.20 -3.50
N PHE A 97 7.85 3.95 -4.37
CA PHE A 97 6.44 3.88 -3.97
C PHE A 97 6.21 2.79 -2.92
N ILE A 98 6.76 1.58 -3.12
CA ILE A 98 6.68 0.48 -2.13
C ILE A 98 7.26 0.93 -0.80
N PHE A 99 8.45 1.54 -0.83
CA PHE A 99 9.12 2.04 0.36
C PHE A 99 8.27 3.07 1.10
N VAL A 100 7.73 4.07 0.39
CA VAL A 100 6.88 5.11 0.98
C VAL A 100 5.63 4.48 1.58
N ILE A 101 4.91 3.65 0.83
CA ILE A 101 3.66 3.04 1.32
C ILE A 101 3.94 2.20 2.58
N PHE A 102 4.94 1.30 2.56
CA PHE A 102 5.28 0.49 3.72
C PHE A 102 5.78 1.31 4.91
N SER A 103 6.48 2.42 4.69
CA SER A 103 6.92 3.31 5.78
C SER A 103 5.77 4.01 6.52
N GLN A 104 4.58 4.08 5.90
CA GLN A 104 3.38 4.68 6.48
C GLN A 104 2.38 3.65 7.04
N ILE A 105 2.60 2.35 6.83
CA ILE A 105 1.72 1.33 7.42
C ILE A 105 1.96 1.30 8.94
N PRO A 106 0.89 1.36 9.76
CA PRO A 106 1.04 1.35 11.21
C PRO A 106 1.73 0.06 11.68
N HIS A 107 2.85 0.22 12.39
CA HIS A 107 3.65 -0.86 12.94
C HIS A 107 3.42 -0.96 14.47
N SER A 108 3.37 -2.19 15.00
CA SER A 108 3.08 -2.48 16.42
C SER A 108 3.97 -1.71 17.42
N ASN A 109 5.27 -1.59 17.12
CA ASN A 109 6.23 -0.84 17.96
C ASN A 109 6.05 0.69 18.00
N VAL A 110 5.30 1.30 17.09
CA VAL A 110 5.15 2.77 17.07
C VAL A 110 3.96 3.18 17.91
N GLY A 111 3.59 2.42 18.92
CA GLY A 111 2.33 2.62 19.58
C GLY A 111 1.11 2.34 18.67
N PHE A 112 0.92 2.91 17.49
CA PHE A 112 -0.33 3.04 16.73
C PHE A 112 -1.23 1.80 16.52
N GLY A 113 -0.75 0.56 16.61
CA GLY A 113 -1.63 -0.63 16.59
C GLY A 113 -2.13 -1.07 17.98
N CYS A 114 -1.42 -0.72 19.05
CA CYS A 114 -1.75 -1.01 20.45
C CYS A 114 -1.95 0.27 21.32
N SER A 115 -1.49 1.43 20.85
CA SER A 115 -1.45 2.74 21.53
C SER A 115 -2.60 3.66 21.18
N LEU A 116 -3.60 3.17 20.45
CA LEU A 116 -4.93 3.66 20.75
C LEU A 116 -5.23 3.45 22.25
N LEU A 117 -4.56 2.49 22.93
CA LEU A 117 -4.88 2.09 24.30
C LEU A 117 -3.71 1.81 25.25
N GLU A 118 -2.46 1.94 24.82
CA GLU A 118 -1.28 1.73 25.66
C GLU A 118 -1.14 2.82 26.75
N ASN A 119 -1.88 3.94 26.61
CA ASN A 119 -1.86 5.07 27.56
C ASN A 119 -3.20 5.37 28.24
N CYS A 120 -4.22 4.49 28.19
CA CYS A 120 -5.56 4.84 28.69
C CYS A 120 -6.14 6.14 28.07
N GLU A 121 -5.74 6.49 26.83
CA GLU A 121 -6.11 7.76 26.18
C GLU A 121 -7.64 7.89 25.94
N LEU A 122 -8.37 6.77 25.91
CA LEU A 122 -9.82 6.71 25.71
C LEU A 122 -10.45 5.66 26.65
N PRO A 123 -10.73 5.99 27.94
CA PRO A 123 -11.35 5.06 28.89
C PRO A 123 -12.77 4.62 28.46
N ASP A 124 -13.42 5.43 27.63
CA ASP A 124 -14.79 5.22 27.14
C ASP A 124 -14.90 4.07 26.12
N PHE A 125 -13.79 3.63 25.53
CA PHE A 125 -13.75 2.51 24.58
C PHE A 125 -13.43 1.16 25.22
N ASN A 126 -13.48 1.03 26.55
CA ASN A 126 -13.15 -0.23 27.22
C ASN A 126 -14.08 -1.39 26.82
N GLY A 127 -13.51 -2.60 26.71
CA GLY A 127 -14.23 -3.83 26.38
C GLY A 127 -14.36 -4.10 24.88
N ILE A 128 -15.57 -4.42 24.42
CA ILE A 128 -15.86 -4.88 23.05
C ILE A 128 -15.51 -3.83 21.98
N PRO A 129 -15.87 -2.53 22.12
CA PRO A 129 -15.57 -1.51 21.11
C PRO A 129 -14.07 -1.37 20.81
N ARG A 130 -13.23 -1.43 21.86
CA ARG A 130 -11.76 -1.47 21.74
C ARG A 130 -11.28 -2.65 20.91
N SER A 131 -11.79 -3.85 21.20
CA SER A 131 -11.36 -5.06 20.49
C SER A 131 -11.70 -5.02 19.00
N ILE A 132 -12.87 -4.46 18.66
CA ILE A 132 -13.33 -4.31 17.27
C ILE A 132 -12.43 -3.32 16.52
N LEU A 133 -12.11 -2.16 17.12
CA LEU A 133 -11.21 -1.18 16.50
C LEU A 133 -9.78 -1.74 16.33
N GLN A 134 -9.27 -2.51 17.29
CA GLN A 134 -7.95 -3.12 17.15
C GLN A 134 -7.92 -4.17 16.04
N LEU A 135 -8.92 -5.05 15.98
CA LEU A 135 -9.01 -6.08 14.94
C LEU A 135 -9.17 -5.44 13.56
N TRP A 136 -9.98 -4.39 13.46
CA TRP A 136 -10.13 -3.58 12.27
C TRP A 136 -8.80 -2.95 11.81
N SER A 137 -8.06 -2.31 12.71
CA SER A 137 -6.76 -1.69 12.39
C SER A 137 -5.74 -2.73 11.90
N ILE A 138 -5.69 -3.90 12.56
CA ILE A 138 -4.82 -5.02 12.16
C ILE A 138 -5.21 -5.53 10.77
N PHE A 139 -6.51 -5.73 10.53
CA PHE A 139 -7.04 -6.21 9.26
C PHE A 139 -6.72 -5.23 8.12
N ARG A 140 -6.92 -3.92 8.34
CA ARG A 140 -6.56 -2.87 7.38
C ARG A 140 -5.08 -2.92 7.01
N ALA A 141 -4.18 -2.98 7.99
CA ALA A 141 -2.76 -3.08 7.72
C ALA A 141 -2.42 -4.36 6.93
N PHE A 142 -3.11 -5.48 7.20
CA PHE A 142 -2.95 -6.71 6.41
C PHE A 142 -3.43 -6.55 4.97
N LEU A 143 -4.58 -5.90 4.76
CA LEU A 143 -5.11 -5.63 3.42
C LEU A 143 -4.17 -4.75 2.59
N VAL A 144 -3.61 -3.69 3.17
CA VAL A 144 -2.67 -2.81 2.46
C VAL A 144 -1.39 -3.58 2.09
N VAL A 145 -0.82 -4.36 3.02
CA VAL A 145 0.36 -5.18 2.71
C VAL A 145 0.02 -6.23 1.65
N ALA A 146 -1.15 -6.88 1.73
CA ALA A 146 -1.60 -7.86 0.74
C ALA A 146 -1.76 -7.23 -0.65
N LEU A 147 -2.34 -6.04 -0.74
CA LEU A 147 -2.52 -5.31 -1.98
C LEU A 147 -1.18 -4.93 -2.62
N VAL A 148 -0.27 -4.34 -1.84
CA VAL A 148 1.08 -3.98 -2.29
C VAL A 148 1.85 -5.24 -2.70
N THR A 149 1.78 -6.32 -1.91
CA THR A 149 2.43 -7.60 -2.24
C THR A 149 1.87 -8.19 -3.53
N HIS A 150 0.56 -8.11 -3.74
CA HIS A 150 -0.08 -8.60 -4.95
C HIS A 150 0.34 -7.82 -6.21
N ILE A 151 0.42 -6.49 -6.10
CA ILE A 151 0.79 -5.60 -7.21
C ILE A 151 2.28 -5.72 -7.56
N PHE A 152 3.16 -5.76 -6.56
CA PHE A 152 4.61 -5.65 -6.78
C PHE A 152 5.36 -6.98 -6.78
N PHE A 153 4.77 -8.02 -6.19
CA PHE A 153 5.30 -9.39 -6.21
C PHE A 153 4.26 -10.34 -6.84
N PRO A 154 3.92 -10.17 -8.14
CA PRO A 154 2.98 -11.06 -8.80
C PRO A 154 3.56 -12.48 -8.86
N TRP A 155 2.82 -13.44 -8.31
CA TRP A 155 3.21 -14.84 -8.08
C TRP A 155 3.26 -15.72 -9.34
N VAL A 156 3.44 -15.10 -10.52
CA VAL A 156 3.47 -15.79 -11.81
C VAL A 156 4.61 -16.82 -11.89
N TYR A 157 5.63 -16.74 -11.03
CA TYR A 157 6.67 -17.76 -10.88
C TYR A 157 6.12 -19.19 -10.66
N PHE A 158 4.93 -19.36 -10.09
CA PHE A 158 4.33 -20.68 -9.88
C PHE A 158 3.42 -21.14 -11.03
N LYS A 159 3.14 -20.31 -12.05
CA LYS A 159 2.42 -20.79 -13.26
C LYS A 159 3.21 -21.86 -14.01
N GLY A 160 4.55 -21.87 -13.91
CA GLY A 160 5.40 -22.91 -14.49
C GLY A 160 5.29 -24.28 -13.82
N LEU A 161 4.83 -24.35 -12.56
CA LEU A 161 4.58 -25.61 -11.84
C LEU A 161 3.25 -26.27 -12.25
N ASN A 162 2.37 -25.54 -12.95
CA ASN A 162 1.07 -26.03 -13.41
C ASN A 162 1.14 -26.87 -14.70
N ALA A 163 2.31 -27.02 -15.32
CA ALA A 163 2.45 -27.75 -16.58
C ALA A 163 2.43 -29.28 -16.42
N GLY A 164 2.54 -29.82 -15.18
CA GLY A 164 2.70 -31.25 -14.94
C GLY A 164 1.67 -31.93 -14.05
N PHE A 165 0.85 -31.18 -13.30
CA PHE A 165 -0.05 -31.77 -12.30
C PHE A 165 -1.52 -31.53 -12.62
N SER A 166 -2.15 -32.59 -13.10
CA SER A 166 -3.60 -32.82 -12.99
C SER A 166 -3.98 -32.82 -11.50
N ILE A 167 -4.43 -31.66 -10.98
CA ILE A 167 -5.46 -31.42 -9.95
C ILE A 167 -5.35 -29.95 -9.52
N SER A 168 -6.35 -29.14 -9.88
CA SER A 168 -6.38 -27.68 -9.81
C SER A 168 -6.44 -27.08 -8.41
N TRP A 169 -6.82 -27.84 -7.38
CA TRP A 169 -7.00 -27.31 -6.02
C TRP A 169 -5.69 -27.25 -5.23
N TRP A 170 -4.83 -28.27 -5.32
CA TRP A 170 -3.60 -28.32 -4.52
C TRP A 170 -2.63 -27.20 -4.92
N ALA A 171 -2.49 -26.95 -6.22
CA ALA A 171 -1.71 -25.83 -6.74
C ALA A 171 -2.29 -24.46 -6.32
N GLN A 172 -3.63 -24.32 -6.29
CA GLN A 172 -4.28 -23.11 -5.79
C GLN A 172 -4.05 -22.91 -4.28
N SER A 173 -4.12 -23.97 -3.48
CA SER A 173 -3.84 -23.93 -2.04
C SER A 173 -2.40 -23.59 -1.74
N VAL A 174 -1.44 -24.13 -2.49
CA VAL A 174 -0.01 -23.78 -2.34
C VAL A 174 0.23 -22.33 -2.72
N ASN A 175 -0.35 -21.84 -3.82
CA ASN A 175 -0.23 -20.43 -4.22
C ASN A 175 -0.87 -19.50 -3.18
N PHE A 176 -2.01 -19.89 -2.61
CA PHE A 176 -2.65 -19.17 -1.52
C PHE A 176 -1.77 -19.13 -0.27
N ALA A 177 -1.26 -20.28 0.18
CA ALA A 177 -0.40 -20.37 1.35
C ALA A 177 0.90 -19.57 1.16
N ALA A 178 1.51 -19.67 -0.02
CA ALA A 178 2.71 -18.95 -0.36
C ALA A 178 2.46 -17.43 -0.38
N PHE A 179 1.36 -16.97 -1.02
CA PHE A 179 0.92 -15.57 -1.00
C PHE A 179 0.82 -15.03 0.42
N TRP A 180 0.05 -15.69 1.28
CA TRP A 180 -0.15 -15.24 2.66
C TRP A 180 1.13 -15.33 3.50
N THR A 181 1.99 -16.31 3.23
CA THR A 181 3.30 -16.40 3.88
C THR A 181 4.17 -15.21 3.52
N THR A 182 4.22 -14.78 2.26
CA THR A 182 4.96 -13.56 1.88
C THR A 182 4.30 -12.31 2.41
N VAL A 183 2.97 -12.21 2.43
CA VAL A 183 2.29 -11.07 3.07
C VAL A 183 2.69 -10.98 4.55
N LEU A 184 2.76 -12.12 5.26
CA LEU A 184 3.25 -12.18 6.63
C LEU A 184 4.72 -11.76 6.74
N LEU A 185 5.60 -12.27 5.88
CA LEU A 185 7.02 -11.90 5.86
C LEU A 185 7.21 -10.41 5.54
N MET A 186 6.51 -9.88 4.55
CA MET A 186 6.55 -8.46 4.19
C MET A 186 6.02 -7.59 5.30
N ARG A 187 4.99 -8.03 6.04
CA ARG A 187 4.50 -7.30 7.21
C ARG A 187 5.49 -7.32 8.38
N VAL A 188 6.12 -8.46 8.67
CA VAL A 188 7.03 -8.63 9.81
C VAL A 188 8.42 -8.05 9.55
N PHE A 189 8.92 -8.15 8.32
CA PHE A 189 10.26 -7.72 7.95
C PHE A 189 10.25 -6.49 7.05
N GLY A 190 9.47 -6.50 5.98
CA GLY A 190 9.43 -5.42 4.98
C GLY A 190 8.99 -4.09 5.58
N VAL A 191 7.81 -4.06 6.21
CA VAL A 191 7.27 -2.85 6.88
C VAL A 191 8.23 -2.35 7.97
N THR A 192 8.76 -3.25 8.80
CA THR A 192 9.71 -2.89 9.87
C THR A 192 11.00 -2.30 9.31
N LEU A 193 11.52 -2.84 8.21
CA LEU A 193 12.73 -2.38 7.56
C LEU A 193 12.52 -1.01 6.90
N CYS A 194 11.44 -0.83 6.13
CA CYS A 194 11.07 0.45 5.54
C CYS A 194 10.89 1.53 6.60
N TRP A 195 10.24 1.18 7.72
CA TRP A 195 10.07 2.09 8.84
C TRP A 195 11.40 2.49 9.48
N LYS A 196 12.27 1.52 9.81
CA LYS A 196 13.61 1.81 10.37
C LYS A 196 14.45 2.71 9.47
N ILE A 197 14.42 2.46 8.15
CA ILE A 197 15.13 3.28 7.18
C ILE A 197 14.55 4.70 7.16
N MET A 198 13.23 4.85 7.17
CA MET A 198 12.58 6.16 7.21
C MET A 198 12.94 6.95 8.47
N ASP A 199 12.99 6.29 9.62
CA ASP A 199 13.44 6.86 10.89
C ASP A 199 14.91 7.33 10.83
N ILE A 200 15.78 6.55 10.18
CA ILE A 200 17.18 6.95 9.96
C ILE A 200 17.24 8.16 9.03
N LEU A 201 16.47 8.16 7.94
CA LEU A 201 16.41 9.26 6.98
C LEU A 201 15.94 10.56 7.63
N GLU A 202 14.91 10.48 8.47
CA GLU A 202 14.39 11.61 9.25
C GLU A 202 15.46 12.18 10.20
N LYS A 203 16.19 11.31 10.91
CA LYS A 203 17.28 11.73 11.82
C LYS A 203 18.42 12.44 11.09
N ILE A 204 18.71 12.03 9.85
CA ILE A 204 19.75 12.66 9.02
C ILE A 204 19.29 14.03 8.55
N VAL A 205 18.02 14.18 8.14
CA VAL A 205 17.53 15.39 7.47
C VAL A 205 17.25 16.54 8.45
N ARG A 206 17.12 16.29 9.77
CA ARG A 206 17.05 17.31 10.85
C ARG A 206 16.09 18.49 10.59
N ILE A 207 15.00 18.28 9.84
CA ILE A 207 13.97 19.30 9.57
C ILE A 207 12.77 19.11 10.51
N LYS A 208 12.18 20.21 10.98
CA LYS A 208 10.90 20.17 11.71
C LYS A 208 9.81 19.64 10.77
N ASN A 209 9.06 18.61 11.18
CA ASN A 209 8.08 17.92 10.33
C ASN A 209 8.72 17.14 9.15
N SER A 210 9.99 16.72 9.30
CA SER A 210 10.79 16.07 8.26
C SER A 210 10.11 14.85 7.65
N ARG A 211 9.42 14.01 8.43
CA ARG A 211 8.76 12.81 7.89
C ARG A 211 7.72 13.11 6.83
N ALA A 212 6.85 14.11 7.03
CA ALA A 212 5.82 14.47 6.06
C ALA A 212 6.42 15.01 4.76
N TRP A 213 7.41 15.91 4.87
CA TRP A 213 8.14 16.45 3.73
C TRP A 213 8.89 15.37 2.96
N LEU A 214 9.55 14.44 3.66
CA LEU A 214 10.24 13.31 3.04
C LEU A 214 9.26 12.42 2.27
N CYS A 215 8.08 12.15 2.81
CA CYS A 215 7.05 11.39 2.09
C CYS A 215 6.62 12.11 0.81
N ILE A 216 6.38 13.42 0.87
CA ILE A 216 5.98 14.22 -0.29
C ILE A 216 7.08 14.20 -1.35
N ILE A 217 8.34 14.43 -0.95
CA ILE A 217 9.49 14.44 -1.86
C ILE A 217 9.64 13.06 -2.51
N LEU A 218 9.68 11.99 -1.73
CA LEU A 218 9.82 10.61 -2.25
C LEU A 218 8.66 10.24 -3.17
N THR A 219 7.42 10.58 -2.81
CA THR A 219 6.24 10.34 -3.66
C THR A 219 6.35 11.11 -4.98
N THR A 220 6.76 12.38 -4.93
CA THR A 220 6.94 13.22 -6.12
C THR A 220 8.02 12.66 -7.03
N VAL A 221 9.18 12.29 -6.46
CA VAL A 221 10.28 11.69 -7.21
C VAL A 221 9.85 10.37 -7.84
N ALA A 222 9.15 9.51 -7.10
CA ALA A 222 8.62 8.25 -7.62
C ALA A 222 7.67 8.47 -8.80
N THR A 223 6.72 9.39 -8.67
CA THR A 223 5.80 9.77 -9.75
C THR A 223 6.54 10.24 -10.97
N LEU A 224 7.51 11.16 -10.82
CA LEU A 224 8.29 11.69 -11.93
C LEU A 224 9.05 10.60 -12.67
N LEU A 225 9.67 9.65 -11.94
CA LEU A 225 10.42 8.55 -12.55
C LEU A 225 9.54 7.61 -13.37
N VAL A 226 8.37 7.23 -12.85
CA VAL A 226 7.43 6.33 -13.54
C VAL A 226 6.79 7.03 -14.74
N VAL A 227 6.36 8.28 -14.58
CA VAL A 227 5.75 9.06 -15.67
C VAL A 227 6.76 9.39 -16.76
N TYR A 228 8.01 9.69 -16.41
CA TYR A 228 9.08 9.93 -17.39
C TYR A 228 9.29 8.73 -18.31
N GLU A 229 9.35 7.51 -17.76
CA GLU A 229 9.43 6.30 -18.60
C GLU A 229 8.17 6.06 -19.42
N GLY A 230 6.98 6.29 -18.85
CA GLY A 230 5.73 6.21 -19.61
C GLY A 230 5.72 7.15 -20.82
N ILE A 231 6.18 8.40 -20.64
CA ILE A 231 6.30 9.38 -21.73
C ILE A 231 7.34 8.92 -22.76
N LYS A 232 8.51 8.46 -22.32
CA LYS A 232 9.57 7.99 -23.21
C LYS A 232 9.06 6.84 -24.09
N ILE A 233 8.40 5.85 -23.51
CA ILE A 233 7.84 4.72 -24.25
C ILE A 233 6.73 5.19 -25.19
N SER A 234 5.86 6.10 -24.76
CA SER A 234 4.82 6.66 -25.62
C SER A 234 5.41 7.41 -26.83
N MET A 235 6.55 8.09 -26.67
CA MET A 235 7.25 8.74 -27.78
C MET A 235 7.90 7.73 -28.73
N GLU A 236 8.48 6.66 -28.19
CA GLU A 236 9.04 5.56 -28.99
C GLU A 236 7.94 4.90 -29.82
N VAL A 237 6.79 4.59 -29.22
CA VAL A 237 5.64 3.98 -29.92
C VAL A 237 5.05 4.91 -30.99
N ALA A 238 4.99 6.23 -30.75
CA ALA A 238 4.49 7.19 -31.73
C ALA A 238 5.45 7.46 -32.90
N ALA A 239 6.71 7.07 -32.78
CA ALA A 239 7.73 7.21 -33.83
C ALA A 239 7.75 6.03 -34.82
N PHE A 240 7.04 4.94 -34.53
CA PHE A 240 6.87 3.76 -35.37
C PHE A 240 5.50 3.74 -36.07
#